data_AF-A0A5N6THF7-F1
#
_entry.id   AF-A0A5N6THF7-F1
#
_cell.length_a   1.000
_cell.length_b   1.000
_cell.length_c   1.000
_cell.angle_alpha   90.00
_cell.angle_beta   90.00
_cell.angle_gamma   90.00
#
_symmetry.space_group_name_H-M   'P 1'
#
loop_
_entity.id
_entity.type
_entity.pdbx_description
1 polymer ?
#
loop_
_entity_poly.entity_id
_entity_poly.type
_entity_poly.pdbx_seq_one_letter_code
_entity_poly.pdbx_strand_id
1 'polypeptide(L)' 'MTTNSSLSRELQNLNFLKRQSRRGLASNYVVQLLDAFTHKGPNGVHQCLVFELLGPSVDKVHQNVLQQWGAR' A
#
# COMPACT_ATOMS: atom_id res chain seq x y z
N MET A 1 -22.21 20.53 0.88
CA MET A 1 -20.88 20.76 0.26
C MET A 1 -20.13 19.43 0.21
N THR A 2 -20.35 18.65 -0.83
CA THR A 2 -19.70 17.35 -1.06
C THR A 2 -18.39 17.62 -1.79
N THR A 3 -17.25 17.54 -1.09
CA THR A 3 -15.95 17.58 -1.76
C THR A 3 -15.83 16.33 -2.60
N ASN A 4 -16.08 16.45 -3.91
CA ASN A 4 -15.67 15.47 -4.91
C ASN A 4 -14.15 15.36 -4.83
N SER A 5 -13.64 14.47 -3.98
CA SER A 5 -12.24 14.07 -4.08
C SER A 5 -12.12 13.36 -5.42
N SER A 6 -11.53 14.02 -6.42
CA SER A 6 -11.04 13.31 -7.58
C SER A 6 -10.20 12.15 -7.06
N LEU A 7 -10.51 10.93 -7.50
CA LEU A 7 -9.74 9.74 -7.10
C LEU A 7 -8.26 10.05 -7.28
N SER A 8 -7.45 9.85 -6.24
CA SER A 8 -6.02 10.10 -6.34
C SER A 8 -5.46 9.24 -7.48
N ARG A 9 -4.45 9.76 -8.20
CA ARG A 9 -3.78 9.01 -9.27
C ARG A 9 -3.27 7.66 -8.77
N GLU A 10 -2.79 7.63 -7.53
CA GLU A 10 -2.37 6.40 -6.86
C GLU A 10 -3.54 5.41 -6.68
N LEU A 11 -4.69 5.85 -6.18
CA LEU A 11 -5.87 4.99 -6.04
C LEU A 11 -6.36 4.48 -7.39
N GLN A 12 -6.25 5.27 -8.45
CA GLN A 12 -6.56 4.83 -9.82
C GLN A 12 -5.60 3.73 -10.28
N ASN A 13 -4.30 3.91 -10.09
CA ASN A 13 -3.28 2.92 -10.45
C ASN A 13 -3.45 1.61 -9.67
N LEU A 14 -3.64 1.69 -8.36
CA LEU A 14 -3.84 0.53 -7.49
C LEU A 14 -5.13 -0.23 -7.86
N ASN A 15 -6.21 0.48 -8.17
CA ASN A 15 -7.44 -0.16 -8.67
C ASN A 15 -7.25 -0.82 -10.03
N PHE A 16 -6.46 -0.22 -10.93
CA PHE A 16 -6.11 -0.84 -12.20
C PHE A 16 -5.34 -2.16 -11.97
N LEU A 17 -4.30 -2.13 -11.14
CA LEU A 17 -3.50 -3.32 -10.80
C LEU A 17 -4.36 -4.41 -10.16
N LYS A 18 -5.25 -4.06 -9.22
CA LYS A 18 -6.23 -4.98 -8.59
C LYS A 18 -7.15 -5.66 -9.61
N ARG A 19 -7.52 -4.98 -10.70
CA ARG A 19 -8.38 -5.55 -11.75
C ARG A 19 -7.62 -6.48 -12.68
N GLN A 20 -6.38 -6.12 -13.04
CA GLN A 20 -5.53 -6.89 -13.95
C GLN A 20 -4.88 -8.11 -13.28
N SER A 21 -4.74 -8.09 -11.95
CA SER A 21 -4.08 -9.15 -11.17
C SER A 21 -4.81 -10.49 -11.16
N ARG A 22 -6.03 -10.59 -11.69
CA ARG A 22 -6.90 -11.76 -11.49
C ARG A 22 -6.43 -13.07 -12.13
N ARG A 23 -5.37 -13.10 -12.96
CA ARG A 23 -5.02 -14.30 -13.77
C ARG A 23 -3.53 -14.54 -14.07
N GLY A 24 -2.58 -13.79 -13.51
CA GLY A 24 -1.16 -13.95 -13.87
C GLY A 24 -0.26 -14.11 -12.65
N LEU A 25 0.79 -14.94 -12.73
CA LEU A 25 1.76 -15.15 -11.64
C LEU A 25 2.36 -13.85 -11.09
N ALA A 26 2.47 -12.81 -11.94
CA ALA A 26 2.94 -11.48 -11.57
C ALA A 26 2.13 -10.83 -10.44
N SER A 27 0.84 -11.16 -10.28
CA SER A 27 -0.01 -10.62 -9.21
C SER A 27 0.49 -10.96 -7.82
N ASN A 28 1.20 -12.09 -7.66
CA ASN A 28 1.71 -12.54 -6.38
C ASN A 28 2.91 -11.71 -5.89
N TYR A 29 3.46 -10.86 -6.75
CA TYR A 29 4.64 -10.04 -6.47
C TYR A 29 4.32 -8.54 -6.37
N VAL A 30 3.04 -8.16 -6.43
CA VAL A 30 2.58 -6.79 -6.26
C VAL A 30 1.55 -6.75 -5.15
N VAL A 31 1.73 -5.83 -4.19
CA VAL A 31 0.83 -5.68 -3.05
C VAL A 31 -0.61 -5.39 -3.52
N GLN A 32 -1.57 -6.08 -2.91
CA GLN A 32 -2.97 -5.94 -3.29
C GLN A 32 -3.69 -4.89 -2.45
N LEU A 33 -4.36 -3.94 -3.12
CA LEU A 33 -5.31 -3.03 -2.49
C LEU A 33 -6.59 -3.80 -2.15
N LEU A 34 -6.86 -3.99 -0.87
CA LEU A 34 -8.04 -4.68 -0.37
C LEU A 34 -9.25 -3.76 -0.36
N ASP A 35 -9.09 -2.53 0.14
CA ASP A 35 -10.16 -1.53 0.24
C ASP A 35 -9.61 -0.09 0.21
N ALA A 36 -10.47 0.88 -0.08
CA ALA A 36 -10.15 2.30 -0.02
C ALA A 36 -11.38 3.11 0.42
N PHE A 37 -11.20 3.96 1.44
CA PHE A 37 -12.28 4.75 2.02
C PHE A 37 -11.79 6.14 2.43
N THR A 38 -12.74 7.03 2.74
CA THR A 38 -12.43 8.36 3.29
C THR A 38 -12.74 8.41 4.78
N HIS A 39 -11.82 8.98 5.55
CA HIS A 39 -11.98 9.18 6.99
C HIS A 39 -12.01 10.68 7.30
N LYS A 40 -13.07 11.14 7.99
CA LYS A 40 -13.17 12.52 8.47
C LYS A 40 -12.52 12.63 9.85
N GLY A 41 -11.42 13.37 9.92
CA GLY A 41 -10.72 13.70 11.16
C GLY A 41 -10.80 15.19 11.50
N PRO A 42 -10.24 15.60 12.65
CA PRO A 42 -10.21 17.00 13.09
C PRO A 42 -9.54 17.95 12.07
N ASN A 43 -8.63 17.42 11.24
CA ASN A 43 -7.85 18.17 10.26
C ASN A 43 -8.38 18.01 8.82
N GLY A 44 -9.57 17.44 8.63
CA GLY A 44 -10.20 17.30 7.32
C GLY A 44 -10.47 15.85 6.91
N VAL A 45 -10.60 15.64 5.60
CA VAL A 45 -10.90 14.32 5.03
C VAL A 45 -9.62 13.67 4.52
N HIS A 46 -9.35 12.46 4.98
CA HIS A 46 -8.17 11.68 4.63
C HIS A 46 -8.57 10.48 3.75
N GLN A 47 -7.84 10.27 2.65
CA GLN A 47 -7.96 9.03 1.87
C GLN A 47 -7.17 7.93 2.57
N CYS A 48 -7.85 6.86 2.96
CA CYS A 48 -7.26 5.67 3.57
C CYS A 48 -7.21 4.53 2.55
N LEU A 49 -6.10 3.79 2.54
CA LEU A 49 -5.85 2.65 1.67
C LEU A 49 -5.58 1.42 2.55
N VAL A 50 -6.23 0.30 2.25
CA VAL A 50 -6.10 -0.95 3.00
C VAL A 50 -5.40 -1.98 2.13
N PHE A 51 -4.33 -2.58 2.65
CA PHE A 51 -3.51 -3.57 1.95
C PHE A 51 -3.43 -4.87 2.74
N GLU A 52 -2.96 -5.94 2.09
CA GLU A 52 -2.59 -7.17 2.77
C GLU A 52 -1.39 -6.98 3.71
N LEU A 53 -1.28 -7.82 4.73
CA LEU A 53 -0.14 -7.81 5.64
C LEU A 53 1.09 -8.41 4.95
N LEU A 54 2.19 -7.67 4.95
CA LEU A 54 3.47 -8.12 4.40
C LEU A 54 4.55 -8.20 5.49
N GLY A 55 5.61 -8.95 5.19
CA GLY A 55 6.82 -8.98 6.00
C GLY A 55 7.62 -7.67 5.95
N PRO A 56 8.74 -7.60 6.68
CA PRO A 56 9.64 -6.44 6.65
C PRO A 56 10.18 -6.17 5.25
N SER A 57 10.49 -4.91 4.96
CA SER A 57 11.21 -4.54 3.74
C SER A 57 12.61 -5.15 3.71
N VAL A 58 13.17 -5.29 2.51
CA VAL A 58 14.54 -5.79 2.30
C VAL A 58 15.55 -4.98 3.10
N ASP A 59 15.41 -3.64 3.13
CA ASP A 59 16.28 -2.77 3.93
C ASP A 59 16.23 -3.11 5.41
N LYS A 60 15.03 -3.38 5.95
CA LYS A 60 14.89 -3.71 7.37
C LYS A 60 15.50 -5.07 7.69
N VAL A 61 15.34 -6.05 6.80
CA VAL A 61 16.04 -7.34 6.90
C VAL A 61 17.55 -7.13 6.87
N HIS A 62 18.06 -6.34 5.93
CA HIS A 62 19.48 -6.04 5.80
C HIS A 62 20.06 -5.37 7.07
N GLN A 63 19.37 -4.37 7.62
CA GLN A 63 19.81 -3.72 8.87
C GLN A 63 19.80 -4.68 10.05
N ASN A 64 18.79 -5.54 10.17
CA ASN A 64 18.74 -6.54 11.24
C ASN A 64 19.91 -7.53 11.14
N VAL A 65 20.24 -7.97 9.92
CA VAL A 65 21.41 -8.81 9.68
C VAL A 65 22.69 -8.05 10.06
N LEU A 66 22.90 -6.83 9.57
CA LEU A 66 24.10 -6.06 9.94
C LEU A 66 24.25 -5.85 11.46
N GLN A 67 23.15 -5.60 12.16
CA GLN A 67 23.14 -5.48 13.63
C GLN A 67 23.47 -6.81 14.32
N GLN A 68 22.88 -7.93 13.87
CA GLN A 68 23.14 -9.25 14.43
C GLN A 68 24.61 -9.67 14.26
N TRP A 69 25.25 -9.26 13.17
CA TRP A 69 26.63 -9.60 12.85
C TRP A 69 27.64 -8.54 13.30
N GLY A 70 27.23 -7.53 14.08
CA GLY A 70 28.14 -6.54 14.68
C GLY A 70 28.90 -5.68 13.68
N ALA A 71 28.40 -5.54 12.44
CA ALA A 71 29.06 -4.80 11.36
C ALA A 71 28.75 -3.29 11.38
N ARG A 72 28.54 -2.71 12.57
CA ARG A 72 28.24 -1.30 12.79
C ARG A 72 29.06 -0.72 13.93
#